data_AF-A0A938PQP7-F1
#
_entry.id   AF-A0A938PQP7-F1
#
_cell.length_a   1.000
_cell.length_b   1.000
_cell.length_c   1.000
_cell.angle_alpha   90.00
_cell.angle_beta   90.00
_cell.angle_gamma   90.00
#
_symmetry.space_group_name_H-M   'P 1'
#
loop_
_entity.id
_entity.type
_entity.pdbx_description
1 polymer ?
#
loop_
_entity_poly.entity_id
_entity_poly.type
_entity_poly.pdbx_seq_one_letter_code
_entity_poly.pdbx_strand_id
1 'polypeptide(L)'
;DALLFSRAPIPWARDAWAGAAGTDGERVIPADLPVFRHVGLYAYRAGFLKIYPRLSQPALERLESLEQLRALWHGYRITVICVAHASAPGVDTQEDLERVRAAFV
;
A
#
# COMPACT_ATOMS: atom_id res chain seq x y z
N ASP A 1 8.95 -10.57 3.83
CA ASP A 1 7.66 -10.32 4.50
C ASP A 1 7.53 -8.84 4.83
N ALA A 2 6.31 -8.31 4.76
CA ALA A 2 6.03 -6.93 5.11
C ALA A 2 6.20 -6.70 6.61
N LEU A 3 6.87 -5.60 6.96
CA LEU A 3 6.94 -5.10 8.32
C LEU A 3 5.81 -4.10 8.61
N LEU A 4 5.49 -3.25 7.63
CA LEU A 4 4.53 -2.15 7.74
C LEU A 4 3.92 -1.86 6.36
N PHE A 5 2.69 -1.36 6.35
CA PHE A 5 2.10 -0.63 5.23
C PHE A 5 1.68 0.76 5.73
N SER A 6 1.75 1.77 4.88
CA SER A 6 1.26 3.12 5.19
C SER A 6 0.77 3.78 3.93
N ARG A 7 -0.15 4.75 4.07
CA ARG A 7 -0.49 5.68 2.99
C ARG A 7 0.60 6.72 2.78
N ALA A 8 1.44 6.97 3.78
CA ALA A 8 2.59 7.84 3.67
C ALA A 8 3.81 7.08 3.11
N PRO A 9 4.74 7.77 2.44
CA PRO A 9 6.03 7.19 2.08
C PRO A 9 6.76 6.64 3.32
N ILE A 10 7.19 5.38 3.25
CA ILE A 10 7.95 4.69 4.30
C ILE A 10 9.19 4.02 3.70
N PRO A 11 10.31 3.93 4.45
CA PRO A 11 10.49 4.42 5.82
C PRO A 11 10.68 5.95 5.88
N TRP A 12 10.61 6.52 7.09
CA TRP A 12 10.86 7.95 7.30
C TRP A 12 12.34 8.29 7.03
N ALA A 13 12.60 9.17 6.06
CA ALA A 13 13.97 9.61 5.72
C ALA A 13 14.43 10.71 6.69
N ARG A 14 14.87 10.32 7.89
CA ARG A 14 15.19 11.22 9.01
C ARG A 14 16.06 12.41 8.59
N ASP A 15 17.23 12.17 8.01
CA ASP A 15 18.20 13.23 7.74
C ASP A 15 17.78 14.10 6.55
N ALA A 16 17.15 13.49 5.53
CA ALA A 16 16.62 14.20 4.37
C ALA A 16 15.41 15.10 4.73
N TRP A 17 14.62 14.72 5.73
CA TRP A 17 13.44 15.45 6.15
C TRP A 17 13.60 16.21 7.48
N ALA A 18 14.78 16.18 8.11
CA ALA A 18 15.07 16.83 9.39
C ALA A 18 14.89 18.36 9.36
N GLY A 19 15.05 18.99 8.19
CA GLY A 19 14.92 20.44 8.00
C GLY A 19 13.56 20.91 7.45
N ALA A 20 12.67 19.98 7.04
CA ALA A 20 11.35 20.30 6.50
C ALA A 20 10.30 20.44 7.63
N ALA A 21 10.62 21.27 8.61
CA ALA A 21 9.71 21.62 9.70
C ALA A 21 8.95 22.90 9.34
N GLY A 22 7.97 22.80 8.44
CA GLY A 22 7.10 23.93 8.12
C GLY A 22 6.32 23.75 6.82
N THR A 23 5.00 23.72 6.97
CA THR A 23 3.95 24.21 6.04
C THR A 23 4.21 24.09 4.54
N ASP A 24 3.42 23.22 3.91
CA ASP A 24 3.04 23.27 2.49
C ASP A 24 4.14 23.04 1.43
N GLY A 25 5.36 22.69 1.84
CA GLY A 25 6.42 22.25 0.94
C GLY A 25 6.30 20.76 0.58
N GLU A 26 6.28 20.42 -0.70
CA GLU A 26 6.41 19.04 -1.17
C GLU A 26 7.68 18.40 -0.57
N ARG A 27 7.51 17.34 0.22
CA ARG A 27 8.63 16.55 0.73
C ARG A 27 9.19 15.72 -0.42
N VAL A 28 10.38 16.08 -0.88
CA VAL A 28 11.09 15.32 -1.90
C VAL A 28 11.46 13.95 -1.32
N ILE A 29 11.06 12.88 -2.01
CA ILE A 29 11.48 11.51 -1.68
C ILE A 29 12.94 11.36 -2.13
N PRO A 30 13.88 11.02 -1.24
CA PRO A 30 15.27 10.77 -1.63
C PRO A 30 15.35 9.65 -2.67
N ALA A 31 16.23 9.81 -3.66
CA ALA A 31 16.35 8.87 -4.77
C ALA A 31 16.75 7.45 -4.33
N ASP A 32 17.44 7.34 -3.19
CA ASP A 32 17.89 6.10 -2.58
C ASP A 32 16.90 5.51 -1.56
N LEU A 33 15.77 6.20 -1.29
CA LEU A 33 14.74 5.69 -0.39
C LEU A 33 13.91 4.60 -1.11
N PRO A 34 13.90 3.35 -0.61
CA PRO A 34 13.22 2.25 -1.28
C PRO A 34 11.71 2.30 -1.01
N VAL A 35 11.01 3.21 -1.69
CA VAL A 35 9.55 3.36 -1.57
C VAL A 35 8.86 2.45 -2.59
N PHE A 36 8.04 1.52 -2.08
CA PHE A 36 7.28 0.60 -2.91
C PHE A 36 5.78 0.91 -2.82
N ARG A 37 5.11 0.96 -3.97
CA ARG A 37 3.65 1.04 -4.04
C ARG A 37 3.07 -0.38 -3.89
N HIS A 38 2.19 -0.57 -2.92
CA HIS A 38 1.46 -1.82 -2.77
C HIS A 38 0.41 -1.97 -3.88
N VAL A 39 0.32 -3.17 -4.46
CA VAL A 39 -0.72 -3.56 -5.42
C VAL A 39 -1.73 -4.44 -4.70
N GLY A 40 -3.02 -4.11 -4.81
CA GLY A 40 -4.13 -4.79 -4.10
C GLY A 40 -4.45 -6.22 -4.58
N LEU A 41 -3.44 -7.00 -4.97
CA LEU A 41 -3.58 -8.40 -5.35
C LEU A 41 -3.08 -9.27 -4.19
N TYR A 42 -3.92 -10.21 -3.75
CA TYR A 42 -3.62 -11.05 -2.60
C TYR A 42 -3.91 -12.52 -2.89
N ALA A 43 -3.13 -13.40 -2.28
CA ALA A 43 -3.40 -14.83 -2.20
C ALA A 43 -3.55 -15.22 -0.73
N TYR A 44 -4.69 -15.82 -0.38
CA TYR A 44 -5.00 -16.22 0.99
C TYR A 44 -5.17 -17.73 1.10
N ARG A 45 -4.81 -18.29 2.27
CA ARG A 45 -5.24 -19.64 2.64
C ARG A 45 -6.72 -19.61 2.97
N ALA A 46 -7.50 -20.56 2.45
CA ALA A 46 -8.94 -20.62 2.69
C ALA A 46 -9.32 -20.65 4.18
N GLY A 47 -8.51 -21.31 5.03
CA GLY A 47 -8.72 -21.31 6.48
C GLY A 47 -8.57 -19.92 7.12
N PHE A 48 -7.60 -19.13 6.64
CA PHE A 48 -7.38 -17.76 7.14
C PHE A 48 -8.55 -16.84 6.80
N LEU A 49 -9.18 -16.99 5.62
CA LEU A 49 -10.36 -16.20 5.23
C LEU A 49 -11.56 -16.37 6.18
N LYS A 50 -11.64 -17.48 6.92
CA LYS A 50 -12.67 -17.69 7.95
C LYS A 50 -12.35 -16.95 9.26
N ILE A 51 -11.07 -16.69 9.51
CA ILE A 51 -10.56 -16.06 10.73
C ILE A 51 -10.51 -14.55 10.55
N TYR A 52 -10.00 -14.07 9.42
CA TYR A 52 -9.66 -12.67 9.18
C TYR A 52 -10.80 -11.67 9.44
N PRO A 53 -12.06 -11.91 9.01
CA PRO A 53 -13.16 -11.01 9.30
C PRO A 53 -13.56 -10.93 10.79
N ARG A 54 -13.14 -11.91 11.59
CA ARG A 54 -13.44 -12.01 13.03
C ARG A 54 -12.40 -11.34 13.92
N LEU A 55 -11.25 -10.96 13.34
CA LEU A 55 -10.22 -10.22 14.08
C LEU A 55 -10.72 -8.82 14.39
N SER A 56 -10.44 -8.33 15.60
CA SER A 56 -10.78 -6.96 15.97
C SER A 56 -9.98 -5.96 15.12
N GLN A 57 -10.64 -4.89 14.70
CA GLN A 57 -10.01 -3.83 13.93
C GLN A 57 -9.12 -2.95 14.85
N PRO A 58 -7.79 -2.94 14.65
CA PRO A 58 -6.90 -2.10 15.44
C PRO A 58 -7.05 -0.62 15.08
N ALA A 59 -6.59 0.27 15.96
CA ALA A 59 -6.60 1.71 15.69
C ALA A 59 -5.80 2.06 14.43
N LEU A 60 -4.67 1.38 14.21
CA LEU A 60 -3.80 1.62 13.06
C LEU A 60 -4.51 1.38 11.72
N GLU A 61 -5.33 0.33 11.62
CA GLU A 61 -6.15 0.08 10.42
C GLU A 61 -7.12 1.23 10.13
N ARG A 62 -7.77 1.78 11.18
CA ARG A 62 -8.71 2.90 11.00
C ARG A 62 -8.01 4.19 10.58
N LEU A 63 -6.86 4.48 11.19
CA LEU A 63 -6.09 5.70 10.93
C LEU A 63 -5.51 5.70 9.50
N GLU A 64 -4.96 4.58 9.06
CA GLU A 64 -4.39 4.43 7.72
C GLU A 64 -5.43 4.05 6.67
N SER A 65 -6.63 3.59 7.07
CA SER A 65 -7.63 3.02 6.16
C SER A 65 -7.04 1.88 5.30
N LEU A 66 -6.29 0.97 5.93
CA LEU A 66 -5.58 -0.14 5.28
C LEU A 66 -5.88 -1.47 5.98
N GLU A 67 -6.76 -2.29 5.38
CA GLU A 67 -7.28 -3.54 5.98
C GLU A 67 -6.17 -4.56 6.31
N GLN A 68 -5.11 -4.64 5.48
CA GLN A 68 -4.01 -5.59 5.67
C GLN A 68 -3.24 -5.36 6.99
N LEU A 69 -3.33 -4.15 7.57
CA LEU A 69 -2.75 -3.86 8.89
C LEU A 69 -3.42 -4.66 10.01
N ARG A 70 -4.69 -5.08 9.84
CA ARG A 70 -5.36 -5.98 10.78
C ARG A 70 -4.60 -7.30 10.94
N ALA A 71 -4.20 -7.90 9.82
CA ALA A 71 -3.50 -9.18 9.85
C ALA A 71 -2.13 -9.03 10.53
N LEU A 72 -1.36 -7.99 10.16
CA LEU A 72 -0.06 -7.71 10.78
C LEU A 72 -0.19 -7.44 12.30
N TRP A 73 -1.18 -6.64 12.71
CA TRP A 73 -1.41 -6.30 14.11
C TRP A 73 -1.66 -7.54 14.98
N HIS A 74 -2.39 -8.52 14.46
CA HIS A 74 -2.69 -9.78 15.15
C HIS A 74 -1.59 -10.86 14.98
N GLY A 75 -0.39 -10.47 14.52
CA GLY A 75 0.78 -11.34 14.44
C GLY A 75 0.82 -12.27 13.22
N TYR A 76 -0.11 -12.11 12.27
CA TYR A 76 -0.03 -12.85 11.01
C TYR A 76 1.02 -12.24 10.09
N ARG A 77 1.70 -13.09 9.33
CA ARG A 77 2.73 -12.68 8.36
C ARG A 77 2.09 -12.43 7.01
N ILE A 78 2.54 -11.38 6.33
CA ILE A 78 2.20 -11.10 4.92
C ILE A 78 3.50 -11.15 4.12
N THR A 79 3.60 -12.10 3.21
CA THR A 79 4.70 -12.14 2.24
C THR A 79 4.37 -11.21 1.08
N VAL A 80 5.34 -10.40 0.67
CA VAL A 80 5.23 -9.45 -0.45
C VAL A 80 6.38 -9.74 -1.41
N ILE A 81 6.09 -9.64 -2.71
CA ILE A 81 7.06 -9.79 -3.79
C ILE A 81 7.06 -8.53 -4.65
N CYS A 82 8.23 -8.13 -5.14
CA CYS A 82 8.32 -7.06 -6.12
C CYS A 82 8.01 -7.63 -7.51
N VAL A 83 7.23 -6.88 -8.30
CA VAL A 83 6.94 -7.20 -9.69
C VAL A 83 7.73 -6.26 -10.60
N ALA A 84 8.23 -6.77 -11.73
CA ALA A 84 9.05 -5.99 -12.66
C ALA A 84 8.26 -4.88 -13.36
N HIS A 85 6.96 -5.06 -13.53
CA HIS A 85 6.07 -4.13 -14.20
C HIS A 85 4.86 -3.84 -13.34
N ALA A 86 4.46 -2.57 -13.30
CA ALA A 86 3.21 -2.19 -12.66
C ALA A 86 2.04 -2.79 -13.43
N SER A 87 1.02 -3.27 -12.71
CA SER A 87 -0.25 -3.64 -13.32
C SER A 87 -0.86 -2.43 -14.04
N ALA A 88 -1.61 -2.69 -15.12
CA ALA A 88 -2.46 -1.67 -15.70
C ALA A 88 -3.37 -1.08 -14.61
N PRO A 89 -3.58 0.25 -14.59
CA PRO A 89 -4.51 0.86 -13.66
C PRO A 89 -5.91 0.25 -13.82
N GLY A 90 -6.69 0.28 -12.73
CA GLY A 90 -8.09 -0.11 -12.75
C GLY A 90 -8.91 0.75 -13.72
N VAL A 91 -10.13 0.31 -13.98
CA VAL A 91 -11.13 1.10 -14.71
C VAL A 91 -12.12 1.61 -13.69
N ASP A 92 -11.91 2.83 -13.22
CA ASP A 92 -12.72 3.45 -12.17
C ASP A 92 -13.53 4.65 -12.72
N THR A 93 -13.13 5.22 -13.85
CA THR A 93 -13.83 6.31 -14.55
C THR A 93 -14.17 5.99 -16.01
N GLN A 94 -14.99 6.86 -16.64
CA GLN A 94 -15.32 6.74 -18.06
C GLN A 94 -14.07 6.88 -18.94
N GLU A 95 -13.16 7.77 -18.57
CA GLU A 95 -11.88 8.00 -19.26
C GLU A 95 -10.98 6.76 -19.18
N ASP A 96 -10.97 6.06 -18.04
CA ASP A 96 -10.23 4.80 -17.91
C ASP A 96 -10.76 3.72 -18.88
N LEU A 97 -12.08 3.64 -19.03
CA LEU A 97 -12.73 2.69 -19.94
C LEU A 97 -12.36 2.98 -21.40
N GLU A 98 -12.39 4.24 -21.80
CA GLU A 98 -12.02 4.68 -23.16
C GLU A 98 -10.55 4.38 -23.46
N ARG A 99 -9.66 4.66 -22.50
CA ARG A 99 -8.23 4.33 -22.59
C ARG A 99 -8.02 2.83 -22.81
N VAL A 100 -8.71 1.98 -22.05
CA VAL A 100 -8.59 0.52 -22.19
C VAL A 100 -9.14 0.07 -23.54
N ARG A 101 -10.31 0.55 -23.96
CA ARG A 101 -10.90 0.20 -25.26
C ARG A 101 -9.96 0.51 -26.43
N ALA A 102 -9.32 1.67 -26.44
CA ALA A 102 -8.37 2.06 -27.49
C ALA A 102 -7.16 1.13 -27.63
N ALA A 103 -6.81 0.37 -26.58
CA ALA A 103 -5.69 -0.57 -26.61
C ALA A 103 -6.04 -1.98 -27.15
N PHE A 104 -7.32 -2.28 -27.36
CA PHE A 104 -7.82 -3.59 -27.81
C PHE A 104 -8.52 -3.56 -29.19
N VAL A 105 -8.44 -2.44 -29.91
CA VAL A 105 -8.91 -2.28 -31.29
C VAL A 105 -7.75 -2.42 -32.25
#